data_AF-A0A8J3NSQ8-F1
#
_entry.id   AF-A0A8J3NSQ8-F1
#
_cell.length_a   1.000
_cell.length_b   1.000
_cell.length_c   1.000
_cell.angle_alpha   90.00
_cell.angle_beta   90.00
_cell.angle_gamma   90.00
#
_symmetry.space_group_name_H-M   'P 1'
#
loop_
_entity.id
_entity.type
_entity.pdbx_description
1 polymer ?
#
loop_
_entity_poly.entity_id
_entity_poly.type
_entity_poly.pdbx_seq_one_letter_code
_entity_poly.pdbx_strand_id
1 'polypeptide(L)'
;MYLVTCLAVVAVAVARHTEVDTAPRTVALTCIVIMVLSWAVGRRTAPVDDDHDHETAGGRWYVVFLIVLFVVAVAADDMSTFTLFALCPMVFLCLSQRPALLAVAVLNLAPLPINLLRGVDLAAMRTGAAISVLGLTFSMLIGTTIDRVTRQNAERGQLIQDLEATRAEVSALSHEAGVAAERARLAADIHDTLAQGFTSIVTLLQAAESELDTDRAAADRHLALAVRTARDNLAEARAMVTVLTPAELRTAKLAEVVARQVARLADDTGAATSCTVENLPPALPTAVEVVLVRALQESLANIRKHAGASTVTVDLIGAADTVTLTVSDDGAGFDPATAADGYGLRGMLARAEQVAGKLAVHSAPGLGTTLTLELPA
;
A
#
# COMPACT_ATOMS: atom_id res chain seq x y z
N MET A 1 22.94 -11.91 21.58
CA MET A 1 23.82 -11.26 22.58
C MET A 1 23.82 -12.00 23.91
N TYR A 2 22.67 -12.22 24.58
CA TYR A 2 22.60 -12.88 25.90
C TYR A 2 23.18 -14.30 25.97
N LEU A 3 22.87 -15.17 25.00
CA LEU A 3 23.45 -16.53 24.91
C LEU A 3 24.98 -16.49 24.84
N VAL A 4 25.54 -15.47 24.18
CA VAL A 4 26.99 -15.26 24.04
C VAL A 4 27.60 -14.87 25.39
N THR A 5 26.92 -14.03 26.17
CA THR A 5 27.35 -13.66 27.52
C THR A 5 27.32 -14.85 28.48
N CYS A 6 26.25 -15.66 28.46
CA CYS A 6 26.16 -16.89 29.27
C CYS A 6 27.23 -17.91 28.88
N LEU A 7 27.43 -18.14 27.58
CA LEU A 7 28.45 -19.05 27.07
C LEU A 7 29.87 -18.55 27.39
N ALA A 8 30.12 -17.24 27.37
CA ALA A 8 31.40 -16.66 27.76
C ALA A 8 31.70 -16.86 29.25
N VAL A 9 30.71 -16.69 30.13
CA VAL A 9 30.86 -16.94 31.57
C VAL A 9 31.14 -18.42 31.84
N VAL A 10 30.39 -19.32 31.18
CA VAL A 10 30.62 -20.77 31.27
C VAL A 10 32.00 -21.14 30.70
N ALA A 11 32.42 -20.57 29.57
CA ALA A 11 33.72 -20.83 28.98
C ALA A 11 34.88 -20.35 29.87
N VAL A 12 34.74 -19.20 30.53
CA VAL A 12 35.74 -18.69 31.50
C VAL A 12 35.81 -19.57 32.73
N ALA A 13 34.67 -20.03 33.25
CA ALA A 13 34.62 -20.99 34.35
C ALA A 13 35.27 -22.33 33.97
N VAL A 14 35.02 -22.80 32.75
CA VAL A 14 35.55 -24.08 32.24
C VAL A 14 37.05 -24.02 31.91
N ALA A 15 37.53 -22.93 31.31
CA ALA A 15 38.91 -22.79 30.87
C ALA A 15 39.95 -22.77 32.02
N ARG A 16 39.52 -22.59 33.27
CA ARG A 16 40.39 -22.61 34.45
C ARG A 16 40.33 -23.92 35.26
N HIS A 17 39.62 -24.95 34.77
CA HIS A 17 39.43 -26.24 35.45
C HIS A 17 40.67 -27.13 35.59
N THR A 18 41.88 -26.70 35.22
CA THR A 18 42.99 -27.63 34.99
C THR A 18 43.77 -28.11 36.22
N GLU A 19 43.53 -27.65 37.46
CA GLU A 19 44.23 -28.26 38.62
C GLU A 19 43.52 -28.01 39.99
N VAL A 20 43.25 -29.11 40.72
CA VAL A 20 42.85 -29.27 42.15
C VAL A 20 41.35 -29.11 42.55
N ASP A 21 40.91 -30.03 43.43
CA ASP A 21 39.61 -30.28 44.11
C ASP A 21 38.29 -30.21 43.32
N THR A 22 37.70 -31.39 43.08
CA THR A 22 36.69 -31.63 42.04
C THR A 22 35.23 -31.55 42.53
N ALA A 23 34.92 -31.87 43.79
CA ALA A 23 33.54 -32.00 44.27
C ALA A 23 32.75 -30.67 44.40
N PRO A 24 33.24 -29.63 45.12
CA PRO A 24 32.49 -28.37 45.24
C PRO A 24 32.40 -27.62 43.90
N ARG A 25 33.44 -27.71 43.06
CA ARG A 25 33.48 -27.04 41.75
C ARG A 25 32.53 -27.68 40.73
N THR A 26 32.33 -29.00 40.78
CA THR A 26 31.34 -29.69 39.92
C THR A 26 29.91 -29.35 40.31
N VAL A 27 29.63 -29.16 41.60
CA VAL A 27 28.32 -28.66 42.08
C VAL A 27 28.04 -27.26 41.54
N ALA A 28 29.01 -26.34 41.62
CA ALA A 28 28.88 -24.98 41.09
C ALA A 28 28.61 -24.97 39.57
N LEU A 29 29.40 -25.73 38.80
CA LEU A 29 29.21 -25.85 37.35
C LEU A 29 27.83 -26.42 37.00
N THR A 30 27.38 -27.45 37.73
CA THR A 30 26.06 -28.06 37.52
C THR A 30 24.94 -27.05 37.76
N CYS A 31 25.03 -26.24 38.83
CA CYS A 31 24.04 -25.19 39.10
C CYS A 31 23.99 -24.15 37.97
N ILE A 32 25.14 -23.68 37.48
CA ILE A 32 25.21 -22.71 36.37
C ILE A 32 24.60 -23.30 35.09
N VAL A 33 24.90 -24.56 34.77
CA VAL A 33 24.33 -25.25 33.61
C VAL A 33 22.82 -25.36 33.73
N ILE A 34 22.30 -25.73 34.92
CA ILE A 34 20.85 -25.80 35.17
C ILE A 34 20.20 -24.41 34.97
N MET A 35 20.83 -23.34 35.45
CA MET A 35 20.32 -21.97 35.25
C MET A 35 20.21 -21.64 33.75
N VAL A 36 21.27 -21.89 32.97
CA VAL A 36 21.28 -21.62 31.52
C VAL A 36 20.25 -22.47 30.77
N LEU A 37 20.14 -23.76 31.10
CA LEU A 37 19.17 -24.66 30.48
C LEU A 37 17.72 -24.28 30.83
N SER A 38 17.47 -23.88 32.08
CA SER A 38 16.14 -23.43 32.51
C SER A 38 15.67 -22.23 31.70
N TRP A 39 16.60 -21.34 31.31
CA TRP A 39 16.29 -20.19 30.46
C TRP A 39 15.95 -20.61 29.03
N ALA A 40 16.75 -21.51 28.44
CA ALA A 40 16.55 -21.97 27.07
C ALA A 40 15.19 -22.68 26.90
N VAL A 41 14.74 -23.38 27.94
CA VAL A 41 13.42 -24.02 27.99
C VAL A 41 12.32 -23.00 28.31
N GLY A 42 12.52 -22.13 29.31
CA GLY A 42 11.54 -21.13 29.72
C GLY A 42 11.21 -20.07 28.66
N ARG A 43 12.19 -19.70 27.81
CA ARG A 43 11.97 -18.76 26.68
C ARG A 43 11.00 -19.30 25.62
N ARG A 44 10.78 -20.63 25.56
CA ARG A 44 9.85 -21.24 24.61
C ARG A 44 8.42 -21.36 25.17
N THR A 45 8.24 -21.19 26.48
CA THR A 45 6.97 -21.45 27.17
C THR A 45 6.39 -20.24 27.89
N ALA A 46 7.19 -19.19 28.15
CA ALA A 46 6.70 -17.92 28.66
C ALA A 46 6.19 -17.05 27.50
N PRO A 47 4.90 -16.68 27.46
CA PRO A 47 4.46 -15.59 26.60
C PRO A 47 5.19 -14.34 27.12
N VAL A 48 5.93 -13.69 26.23
CA VAL A 48 6.30 -12.28 26.44
C VAL A 48 5.00 -11.52 26.22
N ASP A 49 4.09 -11.56 27.21
CA ASP A 49 2.95 -10.66 27.21
C ASP A 49 3.54 -9.25 27.35
N ASP A 50 3.14 -8.38 26.42
CA ASP A 50 3.59 -6.99 26.31
C ASP A 50 3.18 -6.13 27.53
N ASP A 51 2.42 -6.73 28.44
CA ASP A 51 1.82 -6.11 29.62
C ASP A 51 2.68 -6.40 30.86
N HIS A 52 3.70 -5.57 31.08
CA HIS A 52 4.60 -5.63 32.25
C HIS A 52 3.89 -5.50 33.62
N ASP A 53 2.59 -5.21 33.63
CA ASP A 53 1.78 -5.01 34.82
C ASP A 53 1.24 -6.32 35.43
N HIS A 54 1.20 -7.42 34.67
CA HIS A 54 0.75 -8.72 35.16
C HIS A 54 1.94 -9.60 35.55
N GLU A 55 2.45 -9.41 36.78
CA GLU A 55 3.37 -10.36 37.40
C GLU A 55 2.78 -11.78 37.39
N THR A 56 3.23 -12.63 36.48
CA THR A 56 2.81 -14.03 36.50
C THR A 56 3.44 -14.72 37.71
N ALA A 57 2.64 -15.49 38.45
CA ALA A 57 3.13 -16.28 39.59
C ALA A 57 4.32 -17.18 39.18
N GLY A 58 4.35 -17.62 37.92
CA GLY A 58 5.47 -18.36 37.32
C GLY A 58 6.79 -17.59 37.30
N GLY A 59 6.78 -16.30 36.94
CA GLY A 59 7.99 -15.46 36.92
C GLY A 59 8.62 -15.29 38.30
N ARG A 60 7.80 -15.12 39.34
CA ARG A 60 8.26 -15.01 40.74
C ARG A 60 8.91 -16.30 41.23
N TRP A 61 8.27 -17.44 41.01
CA TRP A 61 8.85 -18.74 41.38
C TRP A 61 10.12 -19.05 40.62
N TYR A 62 10.19 -18.64 39.36
CA TYR A 62 11.38 -18.81 38.55
C TYR A 62 12.57 -18.00 39.07
N VAL A 63 12.36 -16.73 39.45
CA VAL A 63 13.42 -15.92 40.06
C VAL A 63 13.87 -16.48 41.41
N VAL A 64 12.93 -16.97 42.24
CA VAL A 64 13.29 -17.65 43.50
C VAL A 64 14.16 -18.88 43.24
N PHE A 65 13.80 -19.71 42.25
CA PHE A 65 14.59 -20.86 41.83
C PHE A 65 16.02 -20.46 41.39
N LEU A 66 16.16 -19.38 40.63
CA LEU A 66 17.47 -18.86 40.23
C LEU A 66 18.27 -18.36 41.44
N ILE A 67 17.66 -17.66 42.40
CA ILE A 67 18.34 -17.20 43.62
C ILE A 67 18.88 -18.38 44.41
N VAL A 68 18.10 -19.45 44.58
CA VAL A 68 18.52 -20.65 45.31
C VAL A 68 19.72 -21.30 44.63
N LEU A 69 19.64 -21.54 43.30
CA LEU A 69 20.76 -22.10 42.54
C LEU A 69 22.00 -21.22 42.58
N PHE A 70 21.84 -19.91 42.55
CA PHE A 70 22.94 -18.96 42.64
C PHE A 70 23.66 -19.05 43.99
N VAL A 71 22.89 -19.03 45.09
CA VAL A 71 23.44 -19.13 46.44
C VAL A 71 24.20 -20.43 46.63
N VAL A 72 23.66 -21.55 46.12
CA VAL A 72 24.35 -22.85 46.15
C VAL A 72 25.63 -22.84 45.31
N ALA A 73 25.61 -22.22 44.12
CA ALA A 73 26.78 -22.13 43.26
C ALA A 73 27.90 -21.29 43.90
N VAL A 74 27.58 -20.14 44.51
CA VAL A 74 28.55 -19.30 45.23
C VAL A 74 29.05 -19.97 46.50
N ALA A 75 28.18 -20.68 47.24
CA ALA A 75 28.58 -21.53 48.36
C ALA A 75 29.44 -22.73 47.92
N ALA A 76 29.32 -23.13 46.65
CA ALA A 76 30.17 -24.02 45.88
C ALA A 76 31.60 -23.48 45.64
N ASP A 77 31.64 -22.34 44.97
CA ASP A 77 32.83 -21.75 44.37
C ASP A 77 32.63 -20.24 44.18
N ASP A 78 33.60 -19.44 44.65
CA ASP A 78 33.50 -17.97 44.65
C ASP A 78 33.43 -17.35 43.27
N MET A 79 34.03 -18.01 42.26
CA MET A 79 34.00 -17.53 40.88
C MET A 79 32.60 -17.61 40.27
N SER A 80 31.67 -18.36 40.87
CA SER A 80 30.26 -18.37 40.46
C SER A 80 29.59 -17.00 40.57
N THR A 81 30.19 -16.05 41.31
CA THR A 81 29.74 -14.66 41.40
C THR A 81 29.67 -13.98 40.02
N PHE A 82 30.52 -14.38 39.06
CA PHE A 82 30.48 -13.83 37.69
C PHE A 82 29.17 -14.15 36.94
N THR A 83 28.42 -15.16 37.36
CA THR A 83 27.11 -15.50 36.80
C THR A 83 26.07 -14.38 37.03
N LEU A 84 26.31 -13.46 37.99
CA LEU A 84 25.46 -12.28 38.20
C LEU A 84 25.29 -11.41 36.95
N PHE A 85 26.32 -11.33 36.09
CA PHE A 85 26.25 -10.57 34.84
C PHE A 85 25.18 -11.10 33.89
N ALA A 86 24.91 -12.41 33.93
CA ALA A 86 23.84 -13.04 33.17
C ALA A 86 22.50 -12.96 33.91
N LEU A 87 22.49 -13.19 35.23
CA LEU A 87 21.24 -13.28 36.01
C LEU A 87 20.54 -11.93 36.22
N CYS A 88 21.28 -10.83 36.37
CA CYS A 88 20.66 -9.54 36.71
C CYS A 88 19.72 -9.02 35.60
N PRO A 89 20.12 -8.97 34.31
CA PRO A 89 19.21 -8.58 33.23
C PRO A 89 17.96 -9.48 33.15
N MET A 90 18.13 -10.76 33.46
CA MET A 90 17.06 -11.76 33.39
C MET A 90 15.99 -11.55 34.47
N VAL A 91 16.39 -11.16 35.67
CA VAL A 91 15.46 -10.80 36.74
C VAL A 91 14.58 -9.62 36.32
N PHE A 92 15.14 -8.61 35.65
CA PHE A 92 14.38 -7.47 35.11
C PHE A 92 13.45 -7.83 33.94
N LEU A 93 13.71 -8.95 33.24
CA LEU A 93 12.82 -9.44 32.19
C LEU A 93 11.67 -10.31 32.73
N CYS A 94 11.80 -10.86 33.95
CA CYS A 94 10.81 -11.77 34.53
C CYS A 94 9.93 -11.11 35.60
N LEU A 95 10.34 -9.96 36.15
CA LEU A 95 9.68 -9.29 37.25
C LEU A 95 9.49 -7.81 36.95
N SER A 96 8.44 -7.23 37.55
CA SER A 96 8.21 -5.79 37.56
C SER A 96 9.34 -5.06 38.31
N GLN A 97 9.44 -3.74 38.11
CA GLN A 97 10.60 -2.93 38.51
C GLN A 97 10.98 -3.06 40.00
N ARG A 98 10.00 -3.05 40.92
CA ARG A 98 10.24 -3.10 42.38
C ARG A 98 10.75 -4.46 42.87
N PRO A 99 10.07 -5.59 42.61
CA PRO A 99 10.58 -6.91 43.01
C PRO A 99 11.85 -7.30 42.26
N ALA A 100 12.05 -6.84 41.02
CA ALA A 100 13.32 -7.04 40.31
C ALA A 100 14.49 -6.38 41.06
N LEU A 101 14.33 -5.13 41.50
CA LEU A 101 15.34 -4.43 42.31
C LEU A 101 15.67 -5.15 43.60
N LEU A 102 14.65 -5.67 44.30
CA LEU A 102 14.84 -6.45 45.53
C LEU A 102 15.60 -7.76 45.26
N ALA A 103 15.19 -8.51 44.23
CA ALA A 103 15.83 -9.78 43.86
C ALA A 103 17.29 -9.58 43.42
N VAL A 104 17.57 -8.55 42.62
CA VAL A 104 18.93 -8.18 42.22
C VAL A 104 19.77 -7.76 43.42
N ALA A 105 19.20 -7.03 44.38
CA ALA A 105 19.91 -6.67 45.60
C ALA A 105 20.29 -7.91 46.42
N VAL A 106 19.35 -8.86 46.59
CA VAL A 106 19.62 -10.14 47.25
C VAL A 106 20.73 -10.91 46.54
N LEU A 107 20.67 -11.03 45.21
CA LEU A 107 21.67 -11.73 44.42
C LEU A 107 23.07 -11.10 44.56
N ASN A 108 23.18 -9.77 44.52
CA ASN A 108 24.47 -9.08 44.64
C ASN A 108 25.02 -9.11 46.08
N LEU A 109 24.18 -9.12 47.11
CA LEU A 109 24.63 -9.14 48.51
C LEU A 109 24.91 -10.55 49.05
N ALA A 110 24.32 -11.60 48.45
CA ALA A 110 24.46 -12.99 48.91
C ALA A 110 25.91 -13.50 49.10
N PRO A 111 26.91 -13.12 48.29
CA PRO A 111 28.29 -13.58 48.49
C PRO A 111 28.94 -13.06 49.78
N LEU A 112 28.51 -11.92 50.32
CA LEU A 112 29.13 -11.30 51.51
C LEU A 112 29.00 -12.14 52.78
N PRO A 113 27.78 -12.55 53.23
CA PRO A 113 27.64 -13.40 54.40
C PRO A 113 28.26 -14.79 54.21
N ILE A 114 28.23 -15.35 52.99
CA ILE A 114 28.87 -16.64 52.67
C ILE A 114 30.39 -16.55 52.90
N ASN A 115 31.03 -15.51 52.37
CA ASN A 115 32.46 -15.29 52.54
C ASN A 115 32.84 -15.00 53.99
N LEU A 116 31.96 -14.33 54.75
CA LEU A 116 32.19 -14.07 56.17
C LEU A 116 32.19 -15.36 56.99
N LEU A 117 31.23 -16.27 56.71
CA LEU A 117 31.13 -17.58 57.35
C LEU A 117 32.31 -18.50 57.04
N ARG A 118 32.92 -18.36 55.86
CA ARG A 118 34.13 -19.11 55.48
C ARG A 118 35.42 -18.57 56.10
N GLY A 119 35.36 -17.44 56.81
CA GLY A 119 36.54 -16.84 57.44
C GLY A 119 37.55 -16.28 56.43
N VAL A 120 37.06 -15.80 55.28
CA VAL A 120 37.89 -15.17 54.24
C VAL A 120 38.55 -13.90 54.80
N ASP A 121 39.76 -13.59 54.33
CA ASP A 121 40.53 -12.44 54.79
C ASP A 121 39.86 -11.09 54.48
N LEU A 122 40.30 -10.04 55.17
CA LEU A 122 39.71 -8.70 55.04
C LEU A 122 39.95 -8.09 53.64
N ALA A 123 41.02 -8.50 52.95
CA ALA A 123 41.34 -8.02 51.61
C ALA A 123 40.38 -8.58 50.55
N ALA A 124 40.09 -9.87 50.57
CA ALA A 124 39.09 -10.47 49.69
C ALA A 124 37.66 -10.02 50.07
N MET A 125 37.37 -9.79 51.35
CA MET A 125 36.08 -9.19 51.78
C MET A 125 35.86 -7.79 51.17
N ARG A 126 36.88 -6.93 51.18
CA ARG A 126 36.82 -5.60 50.55
C ARG A 126 36.62 -5.70 49.03
N THR A 127 37.30 -6.64 48.39
CA THR A 127 37.18 -6.87 46.94
C THR A 127 35.77 -7.35 46.58
N GLY A 128 35.21 -8.31 47.33
CA GLY A 128 33.83 -8.78 47.13
C GLY A 128 32.79 -7.69 47.36
N ALA A 129 32.97 -6.84 48.37
CA ALA A 129 32.11 -5.68 48.60
C ALA A 129 32.16 -4.68 47.42
N ALA A 130 33.35 -4.39 46.89
CA ALA A 130 33.51 -3.51 45.72
C ALA A 130 32.81 -4.07 44.48
N ILE A 131 32.94 -5.38 44.23
CA ILE A 131 32.27 -6.08 43.13
C ILE A 131 30.74 -6.02 43.30
N SER A 132 30.24 -6.22 44.51
CA SER A 132 28.79 -6.18 44.81
C SER A 132 28.20 -4.79 44.56
N VAL A 133 28.93 -3.73 44.96
CA VAL A 133 28.52 -2.33 44.68
C VAL A 133 28.50 -2.05 43.18
N LEU A 134 29.55 -2.46 42.46
CA LEU A 134 29.62 -2.28 41.01
C LEU A 134 28.50 -3.05 40.29
N GLY A 135 28.24 -4.29 40.69
CA GLY A 135 27.14 -5.11 40.18
C GLY A 135 25.77 -4.47 40.43
N LEU A 136 25.54 -3.90 41.62
CA LEU A 136 24.30 -3.19 41.95
C LEU A 136 24.09 -1.98 41.04
N THR A 137 25.11 -1.13 40.88
CA THR A 137 25.04 0.08 40.05
C THR A 137 24.79 -0.25 38.58
N PHE A 138 25.50 -1.26 38.05
CA PHE A 138 25.32 -1.74 36.69
C PHE A 138 23.91 -2.31 36.47
N SER A 139 23.39 -3.07 37.44
CA SER A 139 22.05 -3.66 37.36
C SER A 139 20.95 -2.59 37.39
N MET A 140 21.09 -1.54 38.18
CA MET A 140 20.17 -0.39 38.18
C MET A 140 20.15 0.34 36.83
N LEU A 141 21.33 0.54 36.22
CA LEU A 141 21.45 1.15 34.90
C LEU A 141 20.75 0.32 33.81
N ILE A 142 20.95 -1.01 33.83
CA ILE A 142 20.30 -1.93 32.88
C ILE A 142 18.79 -1.93 33.09
N GLY A 143 18.30 -2.06 34.32
CA GLY A 143 16.87 -2.12 34.61
C GLY A 143 16.13 -0.87 34.13
N THR A 144 16.68 0.31 34.39
CA THR A 144 16.10 1.59 33.92
C THR A 144 16.16 1.76 32.41
N THR A 145 17.18 1.21 31.75
CA THR A 145 17.29 1.26 30.28
C THR A 145 16.29 0.30 29.62
N ILE A 146 16.14 -0.92 30.15
CA ILE A 146 15.16 -1.90 29.66
C ILE A 146 13.75 -1.31 29.78
N ASP A 147 13.37 -0.81 30.95
CA ASP A 147 12.06 -0.20 31.19
C ASP A 147 11.77 0.99 30.25
N ARG A 148 12.77 1.85 30.05
CA ARG A 148 12.65 2.98 29.12
C ARG A 148 12.44 2.51 27.68
N VAL A 149 13.19 1.50 27.24
CA VAL A 149 13.11 0.98 25.87
C VAL A 149 11.79 0.26 25.63
N THR A 150 11.32 -0.57 26.58
CA THR A 150 10.05 -1.28 26.44
C THR A 150 8.89 -0.29 26.38
N ARG A 151 8.83 0.69 27.29
CA ARG A 151 7.82 1.76 27.24
C ARG A 151 7.86 2.57 25.95
N GLN A 152 9.04 2.98 25.51
CA GLN A 152 9.18 3.72 24.25
C GLN A 152 8.74 2.91 23.03
N ASN A 153 8.98 1.59 23.04
CA ASN A 153 8.54 0.73 21.94
C ASN A 153 7.01 0.57 21.94
N ALA A 154 6.38 0.42 23.10
CA ALA A 154 4.93 0.37 23.22
C ALA A 154 4.27 1.68 22.76
N GLU A 155 4.76 2.83 23.23
CA GLU A 155 4.30 4.17 22.81
C GLU A 155 4.45 4.36 21.29
N ARG A 156 5.59 3.96 20.70
CA ARG A 156 5.80 4.02 19.25
C ARG A 156 4.86 3.09 18.49
N GLY A 157 4.59 1.89 19.00
CA GLY A 157 3.66 0.95 18.39
C GLY A 157 2.25 1.53 18.29
N GLN A 158 1.77 2.15 19.38
CA GLN A 158 0.47 2.84 19.39
C GLN A 158 0.42 3.99 18.39
N LEU A 159 1.43 4.86 18.36
CA LEU A 159 1.49 5.98 17.41
C LEU A 159 1.49 5.53 15.95
N ILE A 160 2.15 4.39 15.64
CA ILE A 160 2.13 3.82 14.28
C ILE A 160 0.71 3.36 13.93
N GLN A 161 0.03 2.66 14.84
CA GLN A 161 -1.35 2.22 14.62
C GLN A 161 -2.31 3.39 14.43
N ASP A 162 -2.21 4.44 15.27
CA ASP A 162 -3.05 5.65 15.16
C ASP A 162 -2.83 6.36 13.82
N LEU A 163 -1.57 6.44 13.37
CA LEU A 163 -1.20 7.07 12.12
C LEU A 163 -1.65 6.25 10.90
N GLU A 164 -1.59 4.91 10.97
CA GLU A 164 -2.16 4.02 9.95
C GLU A 164 -3.69 4.16 9.86
N ALA A 165 -4.38 4.18 11.00
CA ALA A 165 -5.84 4.38 11.05
C ALA A 165 -6.24 5.74 10.47
N THR A 166 -5.57 6.81 10.88
CA THR A 166 -5.83 8.17 10.37
C THR A 166 -5.56 8.27 8.87
N ARG A 167 -4.49 7.64 8.36
CA ARG A 167 -4.19 7.61 6.92
C ARG A 167 -5.26 6.85 6.13
N ALA A 168 -5.76 5.74 6.66
CA ALA A 168 -6.84 4.98 6.03
C ALA A 168 -8.12 5.82 5.95
N GLU A 169 -8.47 6.54 7.03
CA GLU A 169 -9.62 7.44 7.06
C GLU A 169 -9.48 8.59 6.05
N VAL A 170 -8.33 9.28 6.05
CA VAL A 170 -8.07 10.38 5.09
C VAL A 170 -8.11 9.87 3.64
N SER A 171 -7.55 8.69 3.37
CA SER A 171 -7.60 8.07 2.05
C SER A 171 -9.04 7.77 1.60
N ALA A 172 -9.86 7.22 2.51
CA ALA A 172 -11.28 6.95 2.23
C ALA A 172 -12.07 8.24 1.95
N LEU A 173 -11.90 9.27 2.78
CA LEU A 173 -12.54 10.57 2.59
C LEU A 173 -12.07 11.26 1.31
N SER A 174 -10.78 11.21 1.00
CA SER A 174 -10.24 11.77 -0.24
C SER A 174 -10.78 11.03 -1.46
N HIS A 175 -10.95 9.71 -1.38
CA HIS A 175 -11.53 8.92 -2.45
C HIS A 175 -13.00 9.28 -2.67
N GLU A 176 -13.78 9.38 -1.59
CA GLU A 176 -15.19 9.79 -1.65
C GLU A 176 -15.35 11.21 -2.22
N ALA A 177 -14.54 12.16 -1.74
CA ALA A 177 -14.50 13.52 -2.27
C ALA A 177 -14.11 13.56 -3.75
N GLY A 178 -13.13 12.74 -4.16
CA GLY A 178 -12.73 12.59 -5.55
C GLY A 178 -13.84 12.05 -6.44
N VAL A 179 -14.55 11.00 -5.99
CA VAL A 179 -15.71 10.42 -6.70
C VAL A 179 -16.84 11.45 -6.83
N ALA A 180 -17.13 12.20 -5.76
CA ALA A 180 -18.15 13.24 -5.78
C ALA A 180 -17.80 14.40 -6.72
N ALA A 181 -16.54 14.85 -6.70
CA ALA A 181 -16.05 15.90 -7.59
C ALA A 181 -16.11 15.46 -9.06
N GLU A 182 -15.70 14.22 -9.37
CA GLU A 182 -15.78 13.68 -10.72
C GLU A 182 -17.23 13.55 -11.19
N ARG A 183 -18.14 13.10 -10.31
CA ARG A 183 -19.57 13.04 -10.63
C ARG A 183 -20.15 14.43 -10.91
N ALA A 184 -19.75 15.45 -10.16
CA ALA A 184 -20.18 16.83 -10.39
C ALA A 184 -19.64 17.38 -11.72
N ARG A 185 -18.36 17.12 -12.03
CA ARG A 185 -17.74 17.51 -13.32
C ARG A 185 -18.45 16.83 -14.49
N LEU A 186 -18.67 15.52 -14.41
CA LEU A 186 -19.40 14.75 -15.42
C LEU A 186 -20.83 15.26 -15.60
N ALA A 187 -21.53 15.60 -14.50
CA ALA A 187 -22.87 16.16 -14.59
C ALA A 187 -22.88 17.52 -15.32
N ALA A 188 -21.88 18.38 -15.09
CA ALA A 188 -21.73 19.64 -15.81
C ALA A 188 -21.43 19.41 -17.30
N ASP A 189 -20.46 18.56 -17.63
CA ASP A 189 -20.12 18.21 -19.01
C ASP A 189 -21.34 17.63 -19.78
N ILE A 190 -22.12 16.75 -19.12
CA ILE A 190 -23.36 16.20 -19.69
C ILE A 190 -24.38 17.31 -19.92
N HIS A 191 -24.57 18.19 -18.95
CA HIS A 191 -25.54 19.26 -19.04
C HIS A 191 -25.21 20.22 -20.20
N ASP A 192 -23.95 20.59 -20.35
CA ASP A 192 -23.51 21.51 -21.41
C ASP A 192 -23.71 20.89 -22.81
N THR A 193 -23.33 19.62 -23.00
CA THR A 193 -23.54 18.93 -24.28
C THR A 193 -25.02 18.82 -24.63
N LEU A 194 -25.86 18.40 -23.67
CA LEU A 194 -27.30 18.26 -23.91
C LEU A 194 -27.98 19.61 -24.13
N ALA A 195 -27.60 20.64 -23.37
CA ALA A 195 -28.13 22.00 -23.53
C ALA A 195 -27.81 22.56 -24.92
N GLN A 196 -26.58 22.36 -25.42
CA GLN A 196 -26.18 22.77 -26.76
C GLN A 196 -26.95 22.01 -27.83
N GLY A 197 -27.13 20.70 -27.65
CA GLY A 197 -27.94 19.85 -28.52
C GLY A 197 -29.39 20.30 -28.63
N PHE A 198 -30.05 20.57 -27.50
CA PHE A 198 -31.41 21.08 -27.47
C PHE A 198 -31.52 22.47 -28.11
N THR A 199 -30.55 23.36 -27.87
CA THR A 199 -30.51 24.69 -28.50
C THR A 199 -30.45 24.57 -30.02
N SER A 200 -29.63 23.65 -30.54
CA SER A 200 -29.55 23.39 -31.99
C SER A 200 -30.88 22.88 -32.55
N ILE A 201 -31.54 21.93 -31.86
CA ILE A 201 -32.85 21.41 -32.28
C ILE A 201 -33.90 22.51 -32.31
N VAL A 202 -33.98 23.34 -31.26
CA VAL A 202 -34.93 24.47 -31.19
C VAL A 202 -34.70 25.45 -32.33
N THR A 203 -33.44 25.80 -32.60
CA THR A 203 -33.08 26.72 -33.69
C THR A 203 -33.46 26.17 -35.07
N LEU A 204 -33.23 24.87 -35.30
CA LEU A 204 -33.60 24.20 -36.55
C LEU A 204 -35.12 24.13 -36.74
N LEU A 205 -35.88 23.89 -35.66
CA LEU A 205 -37.33 23.88 -35.72
C LEU A 205 -37.90 25.27 -36.01
N GLN A 206 -37.35 26.32 -35.40
CA GLN A 206 -37.73 27.71 -35.69
C GLN A 206 -37.44 28.10 -37.14
N ALA A 207 -36.27 27.71 -37.68
CA ALA A 207 -35.93 27.94 -39.07
C ALA A 207 -36.90 27.20 -40.02
N ALA A 208 -37.20 25.93 -39.72
CA ALA A 208 -38.18 25.17 -40.48
C ALA A 208 -39.56 25.85 -40.48
N GLU A 209 -40.03 26.31 -39.32
CA GLU A 209 -41.33 26.98 -39.18
C GLU A 209 -41.40 28.27 -40.00
N SER A 210 -40.33 29.06 -40.02
CA SER A 210 -40.26 30.30 -40.81
C SER A 210 -40.26 30.10 -42.33
N GLU A 211 -39.91 28.90 -42.80
CA GLU A 211 -39.76 28.57 -44.22
C GLU A 211 -40.93 27.74 -44.78
N LEU A 212 -41.87 27.29 -43.93
CA LEU A 212 -42.96 26.39 -44.32
C LEU A 212 -43.79 26.86 -45.52
N ASP A 213 -44.06 28.17 -45.58
CA ASP A 213 -44.91 28.78 -46.62
C ASP A 213 -44.10 29.37 -47.79
N THR A 214 -42.80 29.61 -47.62
CA THR A 214 -41.93 30.28 -48.61
C THR A 214 -40.96 29.34 -49.33
N ASP A 215 -40.37 28.36 -48.63
CA ASP A 215 -39.50 27.33 -49.21
C ASP A 215 -39.69 26.01 -48.46
N ARG A 216 -40.69 25.24 -48.93
CA ARG A 216 -41.02 23.95 -48.32
C ARG A 216 -39.86 22.95 -48.34
N ALA A 217 -39.01 23.01 -49.35
CA ALA A 217 -37.86 22.10 -49.46
C ALA A 217 -36.78 22.44 -48.42
N ALA A 218 -36.58 23.72 -48.09
CA ALA A 218 -35.70 24.14 -46.99
C ALA A 218 -36.26 23.73 -45.62
N ALA A 219 -37.55 23.95 -45.39
CA ALA A 219 -38.23 23.54 -44.16
C ALA A 219 -38.10 22.03 -43.90
N ASP A 220 -38.31 21.19 -44.91
CA ASP A 220 -38.18 19.72 -44.79
C ASP A 220 -36.71 19.31 -44.48
N ARG A 221 -35.70 20.02 -44.99
CA ARG A 221 -34.28 19.78 -44.67
C ARG A 221 -33.97 20.12 -43.21
N HIS A 222 -34.43 21.26 -42.71
CA HIS A 222 -34.25 21.67 -41.31
C HIS A 222 -34.93 20.70 -40.34
N LEU A 223 -36.15 20.25 -40.67
CA LEU A 223 -36.87 19.24 -39.87
C LEU A 223 -36.11 17.90 -39.83
N ALA A 224 -35.62 17.42 -40.97
CA ALA A 224 -34.82 16.20 -41.03
C ALA A 224 -33.52 16.32 -40.21
N LEU A 225 -32.89 17.50 -40.22
CA LEU A 225 -31.69 17.76 -39.42
C LEU A 225 -32.01 17.78 -37.92
N ALA A 226 -33.11 18.43 -37.50
CA ALA A 226 -33.55 18.45 -36.11
C ALA A 226 -33.81 17.03 -35.56
N VAL A 227 -34.46 16.16 -36.34
CA VAL A 227 -34.72 14.76 -35.95
C VAL A 227 -33.41 13.96 -35.81
N ARG A 228 -32.43 14.18 -36.71
CA ARG A 228 -31.10 13.57 -36.58
C ARG A 228 -30.38 14.04 -35.32
N THR A 229 -30.29 15.36 -35.10
CA THR A 229 -29.65 15.93 -33.90
C THR A 229 -30.28 15.45 -32.59
N ALA A 230 -31.60 15.25 -32.58
CA ALA A 230 -32.31 14.68 -31.43
C ALA A 230 -31.94 13.21 -31.16
N ARG A 231 -31.81 12.39 -32.22
CA ARG A 231 -31.39 10.99 -32.10
C ARG A 231 -29.94 10.88 -31.62
N ASP A 232 -29.07 11.73 -32.13
CA ASP A 232 -27.66 11.78 -31.74
C ASP A 232 -27.52 12.17 -30.26
N ASN A 233 -28.20 13.23 -29.81
CA ASN A 233 -28.23 13.62 -28.40
C ASN A 233 -28.74 12.51 -27.49
N LEU A 234 -29.77 11.77 -27.91
CA LEU A 234 -30.30 10.65 -27.13
C LEU A 234 -29.31 9.48 -27.05
N ALA A 235 -28.59 9.19 -28.15
CA ALA A 235 -27.55 8.16 -28.16
C ALA A 235 -26.37 8.54 -27.25
N GLU A 236 -25.98 9.81 -27.27
CA GLU A 236 -24.91 10.36 -26.45
C GLU A 236 -25.28 10.34 -24.95
N ALA A 237 -26.49 10.78 -24.59
CA ALA A 237 -27.02 10.68 -23.23
C ALA A 237 -27.00 9.24 -22.70
N ARG A 238 -27.40 8.26 -23.53
CA ARG A 238 -27.39 6.83 -23.15
C ARG A 238 -25.97 6.30 -22.97
N ALA A 239 -25.03 6.69 -23.84
CA ALA A 239 -23.63 6.31 -23.70
C ALA A 239 -23.02 6.87 -22.40
N MET A 240 -23.33 8.12 -22.06
CA MET A 240 -22.88 8.78 -20.83
C MET A 240 -23.40 8.09 -19.56
N VAL A 241 -24.67 7.66 -19.54
CA VAL A 241 -25.24 6.89 -18.42
C VAL A 241 -24.58 5.51 -18.27
N THR A 242 -24.20 4.88 -19.38
CA THR A 242 -23.58 3.54 -19.36
C THR A 242 -22.20 3.54 -18.71
N VAL A 243 -21.44 4.62 -18.87
CA VAL A 243 -20.11 4.82 -18.25
C VAL A 243 -20.17 4.90 -16.72
N LEU A 244 -21.34 5.19 -16.14
CA LEU A 244 -21.54 5.29 -14.68
C LEU A 244 -21.86 3.93 -14.01
N THR A 245 -21.71 2.80 -14.71
CA THR A 245 -22.11 1.46 -14.23
C THR A 245 -20.92 0.68 -13.61
N PRO A 246 -21.08 -0.07 -12.49
CA PRO A 246 -19.99 -0.66 -11.71
C PRO A 246 -19.01 -1.60 -12.43
N ALA A 247 -17.84 -1.76 -11.81
CA ALA A 247 -16.57 -2.12 -12.42
C ALA A 247 -16.35 -3.60 -12.80
N GLU A 248 -17.15 -4.53 -12.31
CA GLU A 248 -16.85 -5.97 -12.35
C GLU A 248 -17.25 -6.68 -13.66
N LEU A 249 -17.78 -5.94 -14.64
CA LEU A 249 -18.24 -6.47 -15.92
C LEU A 249 -17.56 -5.81 -17.14
N ARG A 250 -16.48 -5.06 -16.97
CA ARG A 250 -16.06 -4.00 -17.93
C ARG A 250 -15.24 -4.43 -19.14
N THR A 251 -14.36 -5.43 -19.06
CA THR A 251 -13.44 -5.74 -20.18
C THR A 251 -14.14 -6.38 -21.37
N ALA A 252 -15.04 -7.35 -21.12
CA ALA A 252 -15.91 -7.90 -22.15
C ALA A 252 -16.83 -6.81 -22.74
N LYS A 253 -17.26 -5.83 -21.92
CA LYS A 253 -18.06 -4.70 -22.37
C LYS A 253 -17.27 -3.71 -23.24
N LEU A 254 -15.98 -3.46 -22.98
CA LEU A 254 -15.20 -2.50 -23.79
C LEU A 254 -15.08 -2.97 -25.23
N ALA A 255 -14.69 -4.24 -25.44
CA ALA A 255 -14.63 -4.84 -26.76
C ALA A 255 -15.99 -4.77 -27.49
N GLU A 256 -17.08 -5.10 -26.79
CA GLU A 256 -18.44 -4.99 -27.32
C GLU A 256 -18.87 -3.55 -27.63
N VAL A 257 -18.45 -2.56 -26.83
CA VAL A 257 -18.75 -1.14 -27.06
C VAL A 257 -18.04 -0.66 -28.32
N VAL A 258 -16.75 -0.97 -28.46
CA VAL A 258 -15.95 -0.62 -29.64
C VAL A 258 -16.57 -1.21 -30.90
N ALA A 259 -16.78 -2.53 -30.91
CA ALA A 259 -17.35 -3.24 -32.06
C ALA A 259 -18.73 -2.67 -32.48
N ARG A 260 -19.59 -2.36 -31.51
CA ARG A 260 -20.92 -1.77 -31.75
C ARG A 260 -20.84 -0.36 -32.34
N GLN A 261 -19.88 0.45 -31.93
CA GLN A 261 -19.72 1.80 -32.47
C GLN A 261 -19.18 1.79 -33.90
N VAL A 262 -18.23 0.88 -34.18
CA VAL A 262 -17.71 0.68 -35.54
C VAL A 262 -18.81 0.18 -36.47
N ALA A 263 -19.62 -0.79 -36.03
CA ALA A 263 -20.76 -1.28 -36.80
C ALA A 263 -21.77 -0.17 -37.13
N ARG A 264 -22.06 0.72 -36.17
CA ARG A 264 -22.93 1.88 -36.41
C ARG A 264 -22.35 2.87 -37.42
N LEU A 265 -21.03 3.06 -37.42
CA LEU A 265 -20.40 3.90 -38.44
C LEU A 265 -20.66 3.34 -39.84
N ALA A 266 -20.50 2.03 -40.02
CA ALA A 266 -20.79 1.37 -41.29
C ALA A 266 -22.24 1.60 -41.74
N ASP A 267 -23.20 1.48 -40.82
CA ASP A 267 -24.62 1.73 -41.09
C ASP A 267 -24.89 3.21 -41.46
N ASP A 268 -24.19 4.15 -40.81
CA ASP A 268 -24.39 5.59 -41.00
C ASP A 268 -23.76 6.13 -42.30
N THR A 269 -22.59 5.61 -42.69
CA THR A 269 -21.79 6.17 -43.80
C THR A 269 -21.73 5.27 -45.03
N GLY A 270 -22.05 3.99 -44.90
CA GLY A 270 -21.86 2.98 -45.95
C GLY A 270 -20.39 2.60 -46.19
N ALA A 271 -19.46 3.07 -45.36
CA ALA A 271 -18.03 2.74 -45.46
C ALA A 271 -17.77 1.28 -45.07
N ALA A 272 -16.75 0.66 -45.68
CA ALA A 272 -16.25 -0.63 -45.27
C ALA A 272 -15.46 -0.48 -43.96
N THR A 273 -15.96 -1.06 -42.87
CA THR A 273 -15.33 -0.95 -41.55
C THR A 273 -14.70 -2.26 -41.09
N SER A 274 -13.51 -2.21 -40.49
CA SER A 274 -12.90 -3.33 -39.76
C SER A 274 -12.66 -2.95 -38.30
N CYS A 275 -12.80 -3.94 -37.41
CA CYS A 275 -12.58 -3.77 -35.97
C CYS A 275 -11.77 -4.95 -35.44
N THR A 276 -10.60 -4.67 -34.87
CA THR A 276 -9.74 -5.67 -34.24
C THR A 276 -9.61 -5.34 -32.75
N VAL A 277 -9.84 -6.33 -31.89
CA VAL A 277 -9.63 -6.20 -30.44
C VAL A 277 -8.81 -7.37 -29.96
N GLU A 278 -7.57 -7.12 -29.52
CA GLU A 278 -6.61 -8.17 -29.18
C GLU A 278 -5.83 -7.84 -27.91
N ASN A 279 -5.44 -8.89 -27.17
CA ASN A 279 -4.52 -8.82 -26.02
C ASN A 279 -4.90 -7.81 -24.92
N LEU A 280 -6.20 -7.50 -24.76
CA LEU A 280 -6.65 -6.59 -23.70
C LEU A 280 -6.38 -7.18 -22.30
N PRO A 281 -5.91 -6.37 -21.34
CA PRO A 281 -5.79 -6.79 -19.95
C PRO A 281 -7.16 -7.21 -19.38
N PRO A 282 -7.21 -8.17 -18.45
CA PRO A 282 -8.48 -8.62 -17.86
C PRO A 282 -9.22 -7.52 -17.08
N ALA A 283 -8.51 -6.47 -16.64
CA ALA A 283 -9.11 -5.27 -16.07
C ALA A 283 -8.25 -4.06 -16.41
N LEU A 284 -8.90 -2.99 -16.90
CA LEU A 284 -8.27 -1.69 -17.11
C LEU A 284 -8.75 -0.70 -16.01
N PRO A 285 -7.91 0.29 -15.64
CA PRO A 285 -8.35 1.41 -14.83
C PRO A 285 -9.56 2.11 -15.47
N THR A 286 -10.57 2.47 -14.68
CA THR A 286 -11.80 3.08 -15.22
C THR A 286 -11.54 4.36 -16.00
N ALA A 287 -10.59 5.18 -15.55
CA ALA A 287 -10.19 6.38 -16.27
C ALA A 287 -9.66 6.07 -17.68
N VAL A 288 -8.88 5.00 -17.83
CA VAL A 288 -8.32 4.55 -19.12
C VAL A 288 -9.44 4.11 -20.07
N GLU A 289 -10.37 3.27 -19.60
CA GLU A 289 -11.53 2.83 -20.41
C GLU A 289 -12.38 4.00 -20.90
N VAL A 290 -12.63 5.00 -20.04
CA VAL A 290 -13.38 6.19 -20.41
C VAL A 290 -12.66 6.98 -21.50
N VAL A 291 -11.35 7.19 -21.35
CA VAL A 291 -10.56 7.93 -22.34
C VAL A 291 -10.56 7.20 -23.69
N LEU A 292 -10.42 5.86 -23.71
CA LEU A 292 -10.50 5.05 -24.93
C LEU A 292 -11.86 5.21 -25.64
N VAL A 293 -12.96 5.04 -24.92
CA VAL A 293 -14.31 5.14 -25.50
C VAL A 293 -14.59 6.54 -26.01
N ARG A 294 -14.17 7.58 -25.29
CA ARG A 294 -14.35 8.97 -25.72
C ARG A 294 -13.53 9.30 -26.95
N ALA A 295 -12.27 8.86 -27.00
CA ALA A 295 -11.43 9.06 -28.16
C ALA A 295 -11.98 8.33 -29.39
N LEU A 296 -12.47 7.10 -29.23
CA LEU A 296 -13.16 6.37 -30.29
C LEU A 296 -14.39 7.13 -30.79
N GLN A 297 -15.28 7.54 -29.88
CA GLN A 297 -16.50 8.27 -30.23
C GLN A 297 -16.20 9.54 -31.03
N GLU A 298 -15.26 10.35 -30.56
CA GLU A 298 -14.87 11.59 -31.21
C GLU A 298 -14.24 11.33 -32.59
N SER A 299 -13.37 10.31 -32.69
CA SER A 299 -12.76 9.91 -33.97
C SER A 299 -13.82 9.48 -34.99
N LEU A 300 -14.77 8.62 -34.58
CA LEU A 300 -15.86 8.17 -35.43
C LEU A 300 -16.81 9.31 -35.82
N ALA A 301 -17.08 10.25 -34.91
CA ALA A 301 -17.86 11.44 -35.20
C ALA A 301 -17.17 12.34 -36.23
N ASN A 302 -15.86 12.51 -36.12
CA ASN A 302 -15.07 13.27 -37.08
C ASN A 302 -15.08 12.62 -38.46
N ILE A 303 -14.93 11.29 -38.53
CA ILE A 303 -15.04 10.54 -39.78
C ILE A 303 -16.41 10.76 -40.42
N ARG A 304 -17.50 10.58 -39.64
CA ARG A 304 -18.88 10.75 -40.13
C ARG A 304 -19.13 12.17 -40.68
N LYS A 305 -18.61 13.20 -40.02
CA LYS A 305 -18.89 14.60 -40.36
C LYS A 305 -17.98 15.15 -41.46
N HIS A 306 -16.74 14.67 -41.55
CA HIS A 306 -15.69 15.38 -42.30
C HIS A 306 -14.93 14.49 -43.31
N ALA A 307 -14.82 13.18 -43.08
CA ALA A 307 -13.89 12.38 -43.87
C ALA A 307 -14.41 12.01 -45.26
N GLY A 308 -15.70 11.64 -45.39
CA GLY A 308 -16.19 11.04 -46.65
C GLY A 308 -15.42 9.76 -47.04
N ALA A 309 -14.93 9.02 -46.04
CA ALA A 309 -14.10 7.84 -46.20
C ALA A 309 -14.88 6.65 -46.78
N SER A 310 -14.20 5.82 -47.57
CA SER A 310 -14.70 4.54 -48.09
C SER A 310 -14.31 3.36 -47.19
N THR A 311 -13.21 3.49 -46.45
CA THR A 311 -12.65 2.46 -45.58
C THR A 311 -12.29 3.04 -44.24
N VAL A 312 -12.65 2.35 -43.15
CA VAL A 312 -12.29 2.73 -41.79
C VAL A 312 -11.80 1.50 -41.01
N THR A 313 -10.65 1.62 -40.37
CA THR A 313 -10.06 0.57 -39.53
C THR A 313 -9.97 1.04 -38.09
N VAL A 314 -10.42 0.20 -37.16
CA VAL A 314 -10.31 0.46 -35.72
C VAL A 314 -9.62 -0.72 -35.05
N ASP A 315 -8.47 -0.47 -34.44
CA ASP A 315 -7.69 -1.47 -33.72
C ASP A 315 -7.55 -1.07 -32.26
N LEU A 316 -7.93 -1.96 -31.34
CA LEU A 316 -7.73 -1.82 -29.91
C LEU A 316 -6.84 -2.98 -29.42
N ILE A 317 -5.57 -2.69 -29.18
CA ILE A 317 -4.55 -3.70 -28.92
C ILE A 317 -3.92 -3.46 -27.55
N GLY A 318 -3.93 -4.47 -26.69
CA GLY A 318 -3.20 -4.45 -25.43
C GLY A 318 -1.77 -5.00 -25.56
N ALA A 319 -0.88 -4.46 -24.74
CA ALA A 319 0.48 -4.91 -24.51
C ALA A 319 0.71 -5.11 -22.99
N ALA A 320 1.94 -5.41 -22.57
CA ALA A 320 2.24 -5.73 -21.17
C ALA A 320 1.86 -4.60 -20.20
N ASP A 321 2.16 -3.34 -20.55
CA ASP A 321 1.95 -2.16 -19.68
C ASP A 321 1.17 -1.03 -20.38
N THR A 322 0.68 -1.26 -21.60
CA THR A 322 -0.03 -0.24 -22.40
C THR A 322 -1.20 -0.82 -23.18
N VAL A 323 -2.17 0.04 -23.49
CA VAL A 323 -3.28 -0.22 -24.40
C VAL A 323 -3.31 0.86 -25.47
N THR A 324 -3.41 0.45 -26.73
CA THR A 324 -3.36 1.34 -27.88
C THR A 324 -4.65 1.26 -28.68
N LEU A 325 -5.33 2.39 -28.83
CA LEU A 325 -6.43 2.58 -29.78
C LEU A 325 -5.90 3.26 -31.03
N THR A 326 -6.08 2.63 -32.18
CA THR A 326 -5.80 3.20 -33.49
C THR A 326 -7.09 3.29 -34.29
N VAL A 327 -7.39 4.48 -34.81
CA VAL A 327 -8.52 4.73 -35.72
C VAL A 327 -7.98 5.33 -37.00
N SER A 328 -8.21 4.67 -38.13
CA SER A 328 -7.72 5.12 -39.43
C SER A 328 -8.82 5.16 -40.47
N ASP A 329 -8.85 6.20 -41.30
CA ASP A 329 -9.74 6.34 -42.45
C ASP A 329 -8.98 6.74 -43.72
N ASP A 330 -9.55 6.42 -44.88
CA ASP A 330 -9.04 6.78 -46.21
C ASP A 330 -9.70 8.03 -46.81
N GLY A 331 -10.29 8.88 -45.97
CA GLY A 331 -11.08 10.02 -46.39
C GLY A 331 -10.27 11.24 -46.85
N ALA A 332 -10.94 12.39 -46.84
CA ALA A 332 -10.40 13.66 -47.33
C ALA A 332 -9.17 14.15 -46.55
N GLY A 333 -8.94 13.66 -45.34
CA GLY A 333 -7.86 14.12 -44.45
C GLY A 333 -7.92 15.63 -44.17
N PHE A 334 -6.94 16.14 -43.43
CA PHE A 334 -6.80 17.56 -43.11
C PHE A 334 -5.34 17.91 -42.82
N ASP A 335 -5.05 19.21 -42.78
CA ASP A 335 -3.75 19.69 -42.30
C ASP A 335 -3.79 19.82 -40.76
N PRO A 336 -3.04 19.01 -39.99
CA PRO A 336 -3.04 19.05 -38.54
C PRO A 336 -2.65 20.41 -37.96
N ALA A 337 -1.81 21.19 -38.68
CA ALA A 337 -1.35 22.49 -38.22
C ALA A 337 -2.47 23.55 -38.19
N THR A 338 -3.48 23.40 -39.05
CA THR A 338 -4.62 24.33 -39.13
C THR A 338 -5.85 23.82 -38.36
N ALA A 339 -5.96 22.51 -38.13
CA ALA A 339 -7.06 21.89 -37.39
C ALA A 339 -6.82 21.77 -35.87
N ALA A 340 -5.61 22.09 -35.38
CA ALA A 340 -5.26 22.05 -33.95
C ALA A 340 -6.10 22.98 -33.06
N ASP A 341 -6.86 23.92 -33.66
CA ASP A 341 -7.80 24.79 -32.95
C ASP A 341 -9.22 24.20 -32.77
N GLY A 342 -9.49 23.01 -33.32
CA GLY A 342 -10.75 22.29 -33.09
C GLY A 342 -10.86 21.77 -31.65
N TYR A 343 -12.03 21.97 -31.03
CA TYR A 343 -12.31 21.54 -29.65
C TYR A 343 -12.15 20.01 -29.44
N GLY A 344 -12.43 19.20 -30.46
CA GLY A 344 -12.36 17.73 -30.40
C GLY A 344 -10.95 17.18 -30.15
N LEU A 345 -9.97 17.56 -30.97
CA LEU A 345 -8.58 17.09 -30.86
C LEU A 345 -7.91 17.57 -29.57
N ARG A 346 -8.09 18.85 -29.19
CA ARG A 346 -7.60 19.39 -27.91
C ARG A 346 -8.21 18.66 -26.71
N GLY A 347 -9.51 18.39 -26.76
CA GLY A 347 -10.21 17.66 -25.70
C GLY A 347 -9.73 16.21 -25.56
N MET A 348 -9.38 15.55 -26.67
CA MET A 348 -8.77 14.20 -26.63
C MET A 348 -7.36 14.22 -26.06
N LEU A 349 -6.52 15.19 -26.48
CA LEU A 349 -5.15 15.35 -25.97
C LEU A 349 -5.14 15.57 -24.45
N ALA A 350 -5.92 16.53 -23.95
CA ALA A 350 -5.98 16.84 -22.53
C ALA A 350 -6.42 15.64 -21.68
N ARG A 351 -7.38 14.84 -22.19
CA ARG A 351 -7.85 13.62 -21.51
C ARG A 351 -6.81 12.50 -21.54
N ALA A 352 -6.05 12.36 -22.62
CA ALA A 352 -4.93 11.42 -22.67
C ALA A 352 -3.86 11.78 -21.64
N GLU A 353 -3.49 13.05 -21.54
CA GLU A 353 -2.50 13.54 -20.56
C GLU A 353 -2.94 13.31 -19.11
N GLN A 354 -4.23 13.44 -18.80
CA GLN A 354 -4.79 13.17 -17.46
C GLN A 354 -4.54 11.75 -16.96
N VAL A 355 -4.39 10.78 -17.87
CA VAL A 355 -4.11 9.38 -17.54
C VAL A 355 -2.68 8.97 -17.92
N ALA A 356 -1.77 9.94 -18.07
CA ALA A 356 -0.38 9.74 -18.49
C ALA A 356 -0.23 9.04 -19.86
N GLY A 357 -1.23 9.20 -20.73
CA GLY A 357 -1.24 8.69 -22.09
C GLY A 357 -0.72 9.68 -23.12
N LYS A 358 -0.61 9.21 -24.37
CA LYS A 358 -0.13 9.97 -25.53
C LYS A 358 -1.12 9.85 -26.68
N LEU A 359 -1.37 10.97 -27.34
CA LEU A 359 -2.19 11.03 -28.55
C LEU A 359 -1.32 11.52 -29.72
N ALA A 360 -1.31 10.77 -30.82
CA ALA A 360 -0.69 11.15 -32.07
C ALA A 360 -1.73 11.17 -33.18
N VAL A 361 -1.67 12.18 -34.04
CA VAL A 361 -2.57 12.33 -35.19
C VAL A 361 -1.73 12.55 -36.43
N HIS A 362 -1.93 11.69 -37.42
CA HIS A 362 -1.30 11.77 -38.73
C HIS A 362 -2.40 12.00 -39.76
N SER A 363 -2.37 13.13 -40.45
CA SER A 363 -3.31 13.44 -41.52
C SER A 363 -2.65 14.36 -42.53
N ALA A 364 -3.11 14.27 -43.78
CA ALA A 364 -2.82 15.24 -44.82
C ALA A 364 -4.03 15.31 -45.77
N PRO A 365 -4.30 16.48 -46.38
CA PRO A 365 -5.37 16.61 -47.37
C PRO A 365 -5.23 15.58 -48.51
N GLY A 366 -6.26 14.77 -48.70
CA GLY A 366 -6.35 13.69 -49.68
C GLY A 366 -5.70 12.35 -49.27
N LEU A 367 -5.12 12.24 -48.07
CA LEU A 367 -4.42 11.04 -47.60
C LEU A 367 -5.08 10.37 -46.39
N GLY A 368 -6.31 10.77 -46.03
CA GLY A 368 -7.01 10.23 -44.87
C GLY A 368 -6.49 10.73 -43.53
N THR A 369 -6.89 10.05 -42.46
CA THR A 369 -6.51 10.38 -41.08
C THR A 369 -6.21 9.10 -40.32
N THR A 370 -5.14 9.11 -39.52
CA THR A 370 -4.84 8.08 -38.53
C THR A 370 -4.64 8.73 -37.17
N LEU A 371 -5.45 8.33 -36.20
CA LEU A 371 -5.34 8.70 -34.81
C LEU A 371 -4.84 7.50 -34.00
N THR A 372 -3.81 7.72 -33.19
CA THR A 372 -3.23 6.71 -32.31
C THR A 372 -3.21 7.24 -30.88
N LEU A 373 -3.91 6.55 -29.99
CA LEU A 373 -3.98 6.87 -28.57
C LEU A 373 -3.35 5.70 -27.78
N GLU A 374 -2.27 5.99 -27.07
CA GLU A 374 -1.55 5.03 -26.23
C GLU A 374 -1.74 5.41 -24.76
N LEU A 375 -2.28 4.49 -23.95
CA LEU A 375 -2.55 4.69 -22.54
C LEU A 375 -1.87 3.60 -21.70
N PRO A 376 -1.49 3.88 -20.44
CA PRO A 376 -1.02 2.84 -19.53
C PRO A 376 -2.15 1.85 -19.20
N ALA A 377 -1.83 0.55 -19.22
CA ALA A 377 -2.76 -0.57 -19.00
C ALA A 377 -2.94 -0.93 -17.53
#